data_AF-A0A2X3GD45-F1
#
_entry.id   AF-A0A2X3GD45-F1
#
_cell.length_a   1.000
_cell.length_b   1.000
_cell.length_c   1.000
_cell.angle_alpha   90.00
_cell.angle_beta   90.00
_cell.angle_gamma   90.00
#
_symmetry.space_group_name_H-M   'P 1'
#
loop_
_entity.id
_entity.type
_entity.pdbx_description
1 polymer ?
#
loop_
_entity_poly.entity_id
_entity_poly.type
_entity_poly.pdbx_seq_one_letter_code
_entity_poly.pdbx_strand_id
1 'polypeptide(L)'
;MFRGQSEDLGLRQVFGGQVVGQALYAAKETVPVERLVHSFHSYFLRPGDSQKPIVYDVEVLRDGNSFSARRVAAIQNGKPIFYMTASFQAPENGYEHQKAMPAAPSPDGLPSEPISLASWRISCRRR
;
A
#
# COMPACT_ATOMS: atom_id res chain seq x y z
N MET A 1 -5.36 10.87 -10.55
CA MET A 1 -5.81 9.47 -10.62
C MET A 1 -4.68 8.58 -11.12
N PHE A 2 -4.57 7.36 -10.57
CA PHE A 2 -3.55 6.38 -10.93
C PHE A 2 -4.22 5.07 -11.37
N ARG A 3 -3.52 4.26 -12.15
CA ARG A 3 -4.00 2.95 -12.60
C ARG A 3 -2.97 1.88 -12.28
N GLY A 4 -3.37 0.90 -11.48
CA GLY A 4 -2.59 -0.30 -11.16
C GLY A 4 -3.06 -1.50 -11.97
N GLN A 5 -2.11 -2.29 -12.47
CA GLN A 5 -2.44 -3.61 -13.02
C GLN A 5 -2.58 -4.62 -11.89
N SER A 6 -3.45 -5.61 -12.10
CA SER A 6 -3.58 -6.73 -11.17
C SER A 6 -2.78 -7.90 -11.70
N GLU A 7 -2.00 -8.52 -10.81
CA GLU A 7 -1.27 -9.75 -11.12
C GLU A 7 -2.15 -10.94 -10.72
N ASP A 8 -2.20 -11.95 -11.58
CA ASP A 8 -2.88 -13.20 -11.28
C ASP A 8 -1.93 -14.13 -10.51
N LEU A 9 -2.19 -14.27 -9.22
CA LEU A 9 -1.47 -15.15 -8.31
C LEU A 9 -1.97 -16.61 -8.34
N GLY A 10 -2.85 -16.97 -9.28
CA GLY A 10 -3.62 -18.22 -9.24
C GLY A 10 -4.78 -18.16 -8.24
N LEU A 11 -5.08 -16.97 -7.70
CA LEU A 11 -6.21 -16.71 -6.82
C LEU A 11 -7.26 -15.91 -7.60
N ARG A 12 -8.52 -16.32 -7.48
CA ARG A 12 -9.65 -15.64 -8.14
C ARG A 12 -9.88 -14.20 -7.66
N GLN A 13 -9.29 -13.82 -6.52
CA GLN A 13 -9.40 -12.50 -5.91
C GLN A 13 -8.04 -11.80 -5.90
N VAL A 14 -8.05 -10.48 -6.06
CA VAL A 14 -6.85 -9.65 -5.91
C VAL A 14 -6.27 -9.80 -4.50
N PHE A 15 -4.96 -10.05 -4.40
CA PHE A 15 -4.28 -10.11 -3.12
C PHE A 15 -4.31 -8.75 -2.39
N GLY A 16 -4.69 -8.75 -1.11
CA GLY A 16 -4.83 -7.54 -0.32
C GLY A 16 -3.55 -6.68 -0.26
N GLY A 17 -2.38 -7.33 -0.20
CA GLY A 17 -1.09 -6.64 -0.23
C GLY A 17 -0.84 -5.87 -1.53
N GLN A 18 -1.40 -6.33 -2.66
CA GLN A 18 -1.34 -5.60 -3.94
C GLN A 18 -2.02 -4.25 -3.80
N VAL A 19 -3.24 -4.29 -3.27
CA VAL A 19 -4.12 -3.13 -3.17
C VAL A 19 -3.52 -2.11 -2.22
N VAL A 20 -2.99 -2.57 -1.09
CA VAL A 20 -2.29 -1.73 -0.10
C VAL A 20 -1.04 -1.10 -0.69
N GLY A 21 -0.17 -1.88 -1.33
CA GLY A 21 1.08 -1.39 -1.92
C GLY A 21 0.84 -0.36 -3.03
N GLN A 22 -0.08 -0.64 -3.95
CA GLN A 22 -0.43 0.28 -5.04
C GLN A 22 -1.15 1.54 -4.54
N ALA A 23 -1.99 1.43 -3.49
CA ALA A 23 -2.64 2.59 -2.87
C ALA A 23 -1.63 3.49 -2.15
N LEU A 24 -0.69 2.92 -1.40
CA LEU A 24 0.39 3.68 -0.76
C LEU A 24 1.28 4.38 -1.79
N TYR A 25 1.61 3.70 -2.88
CA TYR A 25 2.33 4.31 -3.99
C TYR A 25 1.58 5.51 -4.55
N ALA A 26 0.30 5.34 -4.89
CA ALA A 26 -0.54 6.44 -5.40
C ALA A 26 -0.64 7.61 -4.41
N ALA A 27 -0.77 7.34 -3.11
CA ALA A 27 -0.76 8.37 -2.09
C ALA A 27 0.58 9.12 -2.02
N LYS A 28 1.71 8.39 -1.98
CA LYS A 28 3.05 8.97 -1.88
C LYS A 28 3.39 9.87 -3.06
N GLU A 29 2.97 9.53 -4.27
CA GLU A 29 3.15 10.34 -5.49
C GLU A 29 2.43 11.71 -5.44
N THR A 30 1.54 11.93 -4.46
CA THR A 30 0.80 13.19 -4.27
C THR A 30 1.27 14.01 -3.06
N VAL A 31 2.38 13.59 -2.44
CA VAL A 31 2.92 14.18 -1.21
C VAL A 31 4.37 14.63 -1.50
N PRO A 32 4.87 15.72 -0.91
CA PRO A 32 6.26 16.13 -1.05
C PRO A 32 7.25 14.98 -0.80
N VAL A 33 8.38 15.00 -1.52
CA VAL A 33 9.35 13.89 -1.53
C VAL A 33 9.90 13.61 -0.13
N GLU A 34 10.10 14.66 0.67
CA GLU A 34 10.63 14.60 2.02
C GLU A 34 9.68 13.97 3.06
N ARG A 35 8.38 13.86 2.79
CA ARG A 35 7.43 13.28 3.76
C ARG A 35 7.27 11.79 3.54
N LEU A 36 7.58 11.00 4.57
CA LEU A 36 7.47 9.55 4.56
C LEU A 36 6.16 9.11 5.20
N VAL A 37 5.59 8.00 4.73
CA VAL A 37 4.42 7.41 5.38
C VAL A 37 4.82 6.88 6.75
N HIS A 38 4.04 7.21 7.78
CA HIS A 38 4.26 6.70 9.15
C HIS A 38 3.07 5.90 9.67
N SER A 39 1.88 6.09 9.08
CA SER A 39 0.71 5.28 9.39
C SER A 39 -0.27 5.27 8.23
N PHE A 40 -1.07 4.20 8.18
CA PHE A 40 -2.26 4.15 7.34
C PHE A 40 -3.32 3.27 7.99
N HIS A 41 -4.57 3.55 7.68
CA HIS A 41 -5.72 2.74 8.04
C HIS A 41 -6.47 2.38 6.77
N SER A 42 -7.00 1.16 6.71
CA SER A 42 -7.67 0.71 5.49
C SER A 42 -8.79 -0.28 5.74
N TYR A 43 -9.74 -0.30 4.81
CA TYR A 43 -10.88 -1.20 4.82
C TYR A 43 -11.07 -1.82 3.43
N PHE A 44 -11.20 -3.15 3.41
CA PHE A 44 -11.61 -3.90 2.23
C PHE A 44 -13.13 -4.01 2.22
N LEU A 45 -13.76 -3.49 1.17
CA LEU A 45 -15.22 -3.45 1.06
C LEU A 45 -15.75 -4.58 0.17
N ARG A 46 -14.99 -4.96 -0.86
CA ARG A 46 -15.41 -5.93 -1.87
C ARG A 46 -14.19 -6.71 -2.38
N PRO A 47 -14.37 -7.97 -2.82
CA PRO A 47 -13.31 -8.71 -3.50
C PRO A 47 -12.96 -8.00 -4.81
N GLY A 48 -11.66 -7.87 -5.08
CA GLY A 48 -11.15 -7.35 -6.35
C GLY A 48 -11.11 -8.44 -7.42
N ASP A 49 -11.33 -8.04 -8.68
CA ASP A 49 -11.19 -8.88 -9.87
C ASP A 49 -9.74 -8.80 -10.39
N SER A 50 -9.00 -9.92 -10.34
CA SER A 50 -7.58 -9.97 -10.73
C SER A 50 -7.35 -9.80 -12.23
N GLN A 51 -8.38 -10.00 -13.06
CA GLN A 51 -8.29 -9.80 -14.50
C GLN A 51 -8.50 -8.35 -14.92
N LYS A 52 -8.84 -7.46 -13.96
CA LYS A 52 -9.14 -6.07 -14.23
C LYS A 52 -8.16 -5.14 -13.49
N PRO A 53 -7.78 -4.02 -14.13
CA PRO A 53 -6.97 -3.01 -13.48
C PRO A 53 -7.77 -2.29 -12.40
N ILE A 54 -7.07 -1.73 -11.42
CA ILE A 54 -7.63 -0.97 -10.32
C ILE A 54 -7.32 0.52 -10.55
N VAL A 55 -8.32 1.37 -10.42
CA VAL A 55 -8.13 2.82 -10.41
C VAL A 55 -7.96 3.28 -8.98
N TYR A 56 -6.90 4.05 -8.71
CA TYR A 56 -6.66 4.67 -7.42
C TYR A 56 -6.92 6.17 -7.53
N ASP A 57 -7.99 6.60 -6.89
CA ASP A 57 -8.31 8.01 -6.76
C ASP A 57 -7.80 8.54 -5.43
N VAL A 58 -7.05 9.63 -5.47
CA VAL A 58 -6.34 10.16 -4.31
C VAL A 58 -6.88 11.54 -3.99
N GLU A 59 -7.46 11.66 -2.81
CA GLU A 59 -7.99 12.88 -2.23
C GLU A 59 -6.98 13.46 -1.24
N VAL A 60 -6.72 14.76 -1.37
CA VAL A 60 -5.91 15.52 -0.42
C VAL A 60 -6.79 15.93 0.75
N LEU A 61 -6.63 15.26 1.89
CA LEU A 61 -7.40 15.62 3.10
C LEU A 61 -6.81 16.82 3.81
N ARG A 62 -5.47 16.90 3.87
CA ARG A 62 -4.74 17.95 4.58
C ARG A 62 -3.30 18.05 4.10
N ASP A 63 -2.80 19.27 3.99
CA ASP A 63 -1.38 19.60 3.95
C ASP A 63 -1.08 20.64 5.02
N GLY A 64 -0.58 20.18 6.17
CA GLY A 64 -0.10 21.04 7.24
C GLY A 64 1.41 21.22 7.19
N ASN A 65 1.96 21.96 8.16
CA ASN A 65 3.41 22.16 8.30
C ASN A 65 4.17 20.84 8.47
N SER A 66 3.75 20.01 9.43
CA SER A 66 4.47 18.76 9.74
C SER A 66 3.86 17.54 9.06
N PHE A 67 2.54 17.56 8.77
CA PHE A 67 1.80 16.38 8.33
C PHE A 67 1.04 16.60 7.01
N SER A 68 1.02 15.57 6.16
CA SER A 68 0.09 15.44 5.02
C SER A 68 -0.81 14.24 5.25
N ALA A 69 -2.10 14.39 4.98
CA ALA A 69 -3.06 13.30 4.99
C ALA A 69 -3.64 13.09 3.59
N ARG A 70 -3.73 11.83 3.16
CA ARG A 70 -4.32 11.42 1.88
C ARG A 70 -5.37 10.35 2.12
N ARG A 71 -6.46 10.42 1.38
CA ARG A 71 -7.43 9.32 1.26
C ARG A 71 -7.34 8.73 -0.13
N VAL A 72 -7.28 7.41 -0.22
CA VAL A 72 -7.22 6.67 -1.47
C VAL A 72 -8.46 5.79 -1.59
N ALA A 73 -9.19 5.95 -2.69
CA ALA A 73 -10.25 5.05 -3.12
C ALA A 73 -9.71 4.13 -4.22
N ALA A 74 -9.69 2.83 -3.97
CA ALA A 74 -9.43 1.83 -5.01
C ALA A 74 -10.77 1.42 -5.63
N ILE A 75 -10.89 1.58 -6.95
CA ILE A 75 -12.14 1.47 -7.69
C ILE A 75 -11.99 0.44 -8.81
N GLN A 76 -12.95 -0.48 -8.89
CA GLN A 76 -13.10 -1.41 -10.01
C GLN A 76 -14.56 -1.44 -10.45
N ASN A 77 -14.81 -1.53 -11.76
CA ASN A 77 -16.16 -1.54 -12.34
C ASN A 77 -17.04 -0.38 -11.82
N GLY A 78 -16.44 0.80 -11.60
CA GLY A 78 -17.13 1.98 -11.06
C GLY A 78 -17.52 1.91 -9.58
N LYS A 79 -17.09 0.88 -8.83
CA LYS A 79 -17.42 0.70 -7.41
C LYS A 79 -16.14 0.69 -6.56
N PRO A 80 -16.14 1.34 -5.38
CA PRO A 80 -15.01 1.25 -4.47
C PRO A 80 -14.89 -0.17 -3.92
N ILE A 81 -13.71 -0.76 -4.03
CA ILE A 81 -13.39 -2.08 -3.47
C ILE A 81 -12.58 -1.95 -2.18
N PHE A 82 -11.89 -0.82 -1.98
CA PHE A 82 -11.02 -0.58 -0.84
C PHE A 82 -10.85 0.93 -0.60
N TYR A 83 -10.71 1.30 0.67
CA TYR A 83 -10.30 2.65 1.08
C TYR A 83 -9.07 2.58 1.95
N MET A 84 -8.20 3.57 1.80
CA MET A 84 -7.08 3.83 2.69
C MET A 84 -7.06 5.31 3.08
N THR A 85 -6.75 5.60 4.34
CA THR A 85 -6.30 6.92 4.77
C THR A 85 -4.87 6.79 5.26
N ALA A 86 -3.96 7.54 4.65
CA ALA A 86 -2.53 7.49 4.96
C ALA A 86 -2.04 8.86 5.47
N SER A 87 -1.14 8.82 6.44
CA SER A 87 -0.51 10.00 7.04
C SER A 87 0.99 9.99 6.78
N PHE A 88 1.50 11.16 6.42
CA PHE A 88 2.89 11.38 6.03
C PHE A 88 3.50 12.51 6.84
N GLN A 89 4.76 12.34 7.24
CA GLN A 89 5.52 13.31 8.04
C GLN A 89 6.95 13.40 7.50
N ALA A 90 7.55 14.59 7.57
CA ALA A 90 8.98 14.72 7.35
C ALA A 90 9.76 14.09 8.53
N PRO A 91 10.98 13.57 8.31
CA PRO A 91 11.84 13.12 9.39
C PRO A 91 12.05 14.22 10.44
N GLU A 92 11.90 13.86 11.71
CA GLU A 92 12.06 14.76 12.84
C GLU A 92 12.67 13.98 14.02
N ASN A 93 13.55 14.62 14.77
CA ASN A 93 14.15 14.02 15.95
C ASN A 93 13.13 13.99 17.09
N GLY A 94 13.10 12.89 17.85
CA GLY A 94 12.19 12.72 18.98
C GLY A 94 12.72 11.72 19.99
N TYR A 95 11.86 11.29 20.91
CA TYR A 95 12.20 10.24 21.85
C TYR A 95 12.30 8.89 21.15
N GLU A 96 13.38 8.15 21.42
CA GLU A 96 13.59 6.82 20.88
C GLU A 96 13.44 5.76 21.97
N HIS A 97 12.50 4.85 21.77
CA HIS A 97 12.38 3.62 22.54
C HIS A 97 11.64 2.56 21.70
N GLN A 98 12.01 1.30 21.87
CA GLN A 98 11.31 0.18 21.25
C GLN A 98 11.37 -1.05 22.18
N LYS A 99 10.42 -1.96 22.02
CA LYS A 99 10.47 -3.26 22.70
C LYS A 99 11.67 -4.06 22.17
N ALA A 100 12.36 -4.79 23.05
CA ALA A 100 13.39 -5.73 22.63
C ALA A 100 12.79 -6.81 21.70
N MET A 101 13.50 -7.13 20.62
CA MET A 101 13.11 -8.20 19.70
C MET A 101 13.09 -9.55 20.44
N PRO A 102 12.06 -10.39 20.27
CA PRO A 102 12.05 -11.72 20.87
C PRO A 102 13.14 -12.61 20.28
N ALA A 103 13.61 -13.59 21.05
CA ALA A 103 14.56 -14.59 20.54
C ALA A 103 13.90 -15.43 19.44
N ALA A 104 14.58 -15.55 18.30
CA ALA A 104 14.17 -16.36 17.15
C ALA A 104 15.42 -16.99 16.50
N PRO A 105 15.32 -18.17 15.86
CA PRO A 105 16.44 -18.77 15.14
C PRO A 105 16.87 -17.92 13.93
N SER A 106 18.14 -18.04 13.53
CA SER A 106 18.65 -17.40 12.30
C SER A 106 17.91 -17.95 11.07
N PRO A 107 17.56 -17.11 10.08
CA PRO A 107 16.93 -17.57 8.85
C PRO A 107 17.79 -18.53 8.02
N ASP A 108 19.13 -18.51 8.15
CA ASP A 108 20.04 -19.36 7.35
C ASP A 108 19.80 -20.87 7.51
N GLY A 109 19.22 -21.28 8.65
CA GLY A 109 18.90 -22.68 8.96
C GLY A 109 17.45 -23.06 8.73
N LEU A 110 16.61 -22.15 8.23
CA LEU A 110 15.18 -22.38 8.01
C LEU A 110 14.93 -22.73 6.52
N PRO A 111 14.10 -23.74 6.23
CA PRO A 111 13.70 -24.02 4.85
C PRO A 111 12.90 -22.85 4.29
N SER A 112 13.14 -22.49 3.03
CA SER A 112 12.27 -21.58 2.30
C SER A 112 10.95 -22.26 1.97
N GLU A 113 9.85 -21.50 1.95
CA GLU A 113 8.65 -21.98 1.28
C GLU A 113 8.98 -22.18 -0.20
N PRO A 114 8.52 -23.28 -0.84
CA PRO A 114 8.74 -23.51 -2.25
C PRO A 114 8.13 -22.34 -3.03
N ILE A 115 9.02 -21.53 -3.55
CA ILE A 115 8.73 -20.29 -4.26
C ILE A 115 8.00 -20.65 -5.59
N SER A 116 6.69 -20.44 -5.67
CA SER A 116 5.99 -20.33 -6.96
C SER A 116 6.04 -18.87 -7.40
N LEU A 117 7.12 -18.45 -8.09
CA LEU A 117 7.24 -17.09 -8.59
C LEU A 117 6.21 -16.83 -9.69
N ALA A 118 5.06 -16.26 -9.32
CA ALA A 118 4.58 -15.16 -10.11
C ALA A 118 5.49 -13.96 -9.82
N SER A 119 6.16 -13.42 -10.83
CA SER A 119 7.00 -12.23 -10.71
C SER A 119 6.17 -11.07 -10.20
N TRP A 120 6.20 -10.82 -8.89
CA TRP A 120 5.42 -9.77 -8.27
C TRP A 120 6.04 -8.40 -8.53
N ARG A 121 5.35 -7.55 -9.29
CA ARG A 121 5.72 -6.15 -9.49
C ARG A 121 4.59 -5.24 -9.06
N ILE A 122 4.90 -4.26 -8.21
CA ILE A 122 3.99 -3.16 -7.93
C ILE A 122 3.99 -2.25 -9.18
N SER A 123 3.16 -2.58 -10.16
CA SER A 123 2.95 -1.77 -11.36
C SER A 123 1.75 -0.84 -11.15
N CYS A 124 2.02 0.33 -10.59
CA CYS A 124 1.05 1.42 -10.54
C CYS A 124 1.67 2.60 -11.29
N ARG A 125 0.95 3.16 -12.26
CA ARG A 125 1.41 4.32 -13.03
C ARG A 125 0.45 5.48 -12.83
N ARG A 126 1.02 6.68 -12.76
CA ARG A 126 0.27 7.93 -12.89
C ARG A 126 -0.33 7.97 -14.29
N ARG A 127 -1.63 8.25 -14.36
CA ARG A 127 -2.35 8.40 -15.61
C ARG A 127 -2.09 9.78 -16.21
#